data_AF-A0A948J458-F1
#
_entry.id   AF-A0A948J458-F1
#
_cell.length_a   1.000
_cell.length_b   1.000
_cell.length_c   1.000
_cell.angle_alpha   90.00
_cell.angle_beta   90.00
_cell.angle_gamma   90.00
#
_symmetry.space_group_name_H-M   'P 1'
#
loop_
_entity.id
_entity.type
_entity.pdbx_description
1 polymer ?
#
loop_
_entity_poly.entity_id
_entity_poly.type
_entity_poly.pdbx_seq_one_letter_code
_entity_poly.pdbx_strand_id
1 'polypeptide(L)'
;MNALLRGVTLCLWAFAGAAFASTDCDESASSDPRGTDSASGRQLLGQGISLYDSRKLDMAERALQASLFAGLPDRRERSTAHKYLAFVYCANKEWARCDAAFDAAFEARPSFALEEYELQGTPWREAYLKAQGKRGSRCNRPLHSSAGNPRNADVNLQNFSLNSTVITAITPLLPSTGYLQMSNGAKPSVTLGAKPRSDHNIQIRVFPWANVNLNGKRLGVTPPLTEMKLPAGSHTIDLINPGFETVRKTLKVDHDETITITHDFDAR
;
A
#
# COMPACT_ATOMS: atom_id res chain seq x y z
N MET A 1 -2.45 75.76 -41.22
CA MET A 1 -2.40 75.17 -39.87
C MET A 1 -3.14 73.85 -39.91
N ASN A 2 -2.40 72.75 -39.68
CA ASN A 2 -2.79 71.35 -39.33
C ASN A 2 -3.59 70.55 -40.39
N ALA A 3 -3.07 69.53 -41.10
CA ALA A 3 -2.24 68.34 -40.79
C ALA A 3 -3.02 67.09 -40.30
N LEU A 4 -2.97 66.03 -41.15
CA LEU A 4 -2.91 64.58 -40.86
C LEU A 4 -4.18 63.87 -40.35
N LEU A 5 -4.82 62.99 -41.14
CA LEU A 5 -4.53 61.56 -41.41
C LEU A 5 -4.62 60.60 -40.20
N ARG A 6 -5.57 59.65 -40.35
CA ARG A 6 -5.54 58.22 -40.02
C ARG A 6 -5.57 57.76 -38.55
N GLY A 7 -6.51 56.86 -38.27
CA GLY A 7 -6.38 55.85 -37.22
C GLY A 7 -7.71 55.33 -36.67
N VAL A 8 -8.38 54.41 -37.40
CA VAL A 8 -9.39 53.55 -36.78
C VAL A 8 -8.63 52.51 -35.97
N THR A 9 -8.54 52.73 -34.67
CA THR A 9 -7.90 51.80 -33.74
C THR A 9 -8.86 50.66 -33.44
N LEU A 10 -8.71 49.55 -34.17
CA LEU A 10 -9.34 48.27 -33.84
C LEU A 10 -8.80 47.82 -32.49
N CYS A 11 -9.61 47.91 -31.44
CA CYS A 11 -9.26 47.39 -30.13
C CYS A 11 -9.42 45.85 -30.18
N LEU A 12 -8.44 45.18 -30.79
CA LEU A 12 -8.22 43.74 -30.60
C LEU A 12 -7.84 43.56 -29.13
N TRP A 13 -8.83 43.22 -28.31
CA TRP A 13 -8.56 42.60 -27.03
C TRP A 13 -7.99 41.22 -27.34
N ALA A 14 -6.67 41.16 -27.39
CA ALA A 14 -5.94 39.92 -27.32
C ALA A 14 -6.42 39.22 -26.05
N PHE A 15 -7.19 38.15 -26.21
CA PHE A 15 -7.32 37.14 -25.18
C PHE A 15 -5.89 36.66 -24.92
N ALA A 16 -5.27 37.21 -23.88
CA ALA A 16 -4.11 36.61 -23.27
C ALA A 16 -4.58 35.22 -22.85
N GLY A 17 -4.26 34.23 -23.67
CA GLY A 17 -4.39 32.83 -23.31
C GLY A 17 -3.62 32.68 -22.01
N ALA A 18 -4.36 32.47 -20.92
CA ALA A 18 -3.76 32.00 -19.69
C ALA A 18 -3.12 30.65 -20.06
N ALA A 19 -1.80 30.65 -20.20
CA ALA A 19 -1.02 29.44 -20.11
C ALA A 19 -1.31 28.89 -18.72
N PHE A 20 -2.24 27.94 -18.62
CA PHE A 20 -2.33 27.08 -17.47
C PHE A 20 -0.99 26.36 -17.45
N ALA A 21 -0.09 26.85 -16.61
CA ALA A 21 1.12 26.14 -16.26
C ALA A 21 0.64 24.81 -15.68
N SER A 22 0.80 23.73 -16.45
CA SER A 22 0.62 22.38 -15.96
C SER A 22 1.46 22.29 -14.68
N THR A 23 0.79 22.12 -13.55
CA THR A 23 1.41 21.71 -12.30
C THR A 23 1.92 20.30 -12.52
N ASP A 24 3.08 20.16 -13.16
CA ASP A 24 3.67 18.86 -13.46
C ASP A 24 4.22 18.27 -12.16
N CYS A 25 3.36 17.52 -11.47
CA CYS A 25 3.81 16.51 -10.53
C CYS A 25 4.56 15.45 -11.38
N ASP A 26 5.82 15.70 -11.69
CA ASP A 26 6.65 14.88 -12.59
C ASP A 26 6.52 13.39 -12.22
N GLU A 27 5.80 12.64 -13.06
CA GLU A 27 5.42 11.27 -12.80
C GLU A 27 6.26 10.32 -13.63
N SER A 28 7.42 9.97 -13.09
CA SER A 28 8.24 8.90 -13.65
C SER A 28 7.50 7.56 -13.50
N ALA A 29 7.13 6.98 -14.64
CA ALA A 29 6.65 5.61 -14.73
C ALA A 29 7.82 4.68 -14.38
N SER A 30 7.92 4.22 -13.14
CA SER A 30 8.82 3.12 -12.81
C SER A 30 8.03 1.94 -12.24
N SER A 31 7.76 0.98 -13.12
CA SER A 31 7.56 -0.41 -12.74
C SER A 31 8.60 -1.25 -13.47
N ASP A 32 9.58 -1.80 -12.73
CA ASP A 32 10.39 -2.91 -13.23
C ASP A 32 9.50 -4.18 -13.15
N PRO A 33 9.18 -4.88 -14.26
CA PRO A 33 8.11 -5.88 -14.28
C PRO A 33 8.44 -7.22 -13.60
N ARG A 34 9.60 -7.40 -12.99
CA ARG A 34 10.15 -8.74 -12.68
C ARG A 34 9.84 -9.29 -11.27
N GLY A 35 8.72 -8.91 -10.65
CA GLY A 35 8.28 -9.51 -9.38
C GLY A 35 7.04 -10.37 -9.57
N THR A 36 7.15 -11.70 -9.39
CA THR A 36 6.01 -12.64 -9.38
C THR A 36 4.95 -12.26 -8.35
N ASP A 37 5.35 -11.63 -7.25
CA ASP A 37 4.46 -11.20 -6.17
C ASP A 37 3.49 -10.09 -6.62
N SER A 38 3.92 -9.25 -7.56
CA SER A 38 3.10 -8.18 -8.14
C SER A 38 1.95 -8.67 -9.01
N ALA A 39 1.99 -9.93 -9.48
CA ALA A 39 0.92 -10.49 -10.29
C ALA A 39 -0.34 -10.75 -9.44
N SER A 40 -0.15 -11.21 -8.20
CA SER A 40 -1.25 -11.51 -7.27
C SER A 40 -2.03 -10.26 -6.88
N GLY A 41 -1.35 -9.15 -6.55
CA GLY A 41 -1.98 -7.87 -6.25
C GLY A 41 -2.76 -7.32 -7.43
N ARG A 42 -2.20 -7.37 -8.65
CA ARG A 42 -2.87 -6.92 -9.87
C ARG A 42 -4.12 -7.75 -10.20
N GLN A 43 -4.08 -9.06 -9.99
CA GLN A 43 -5.25 -9.93 -10.15
C GLN A 43 -6.38 -9.55 -9.18
N LEU A 44 -6.05 -9.33 -7.90
CA LEU A 44 -7.02 -8.90 -6.89
C LEU A 44 -7.58 -7.50 -7.17
N LEU A 45 -6.75 -6.58 -7.70
CA LEU A 45 -7.21 -5.26 -8.11
C LEU A 45 -8.26 -5.38 -9.23
N GLY A 46 -7.98 -6.16 -10.27
CA GLY A 46 -8.94 -6.42 -11.35
C GLY A 46 -10.23 -7.07 -10.84
N GLN A 47 -10.13 -8.02 -9.92
CA GLN A 47 -11.29 -8.63 -9.27
C GLN A 47 -12.11 -7.60 -8.48
N GLY A 48 -11.47 -6.73 -7.70
CA GLY A 48 -12.12 -5.70 -6.92
C GLY A 48 -12.88 -4.69 -7.79
N ILE A 49 -12.28 -4.27 -8.91
CA ILE A 49 -12.91 -3.37 -9.88
C ILE A 49 -14.14 -4.04 -10.52
N SER A 50 -14.01 -5.28 -10.98
CA SER A 50 -15.14 -6.03 -11.56
C SER A 50 -16.30 -6.20 -10.57
N LEU A 51 -16.00 -6.43 -9.29
CA LEU A 51 -17.01 -6.52 -8.23
C LEU A 51 -17.70 -5.16 -7.97
N TYR A 52 -16.95 -4.07 -8.01
CA TYR A 52 -17.50 -2.71 -7.90
C TYR A 52 -18.46 -2.41 -9.05
N ASP A 53 -18.04 -2.68 -10.30
CA ASP A 53 -18.85 -2.48 -11.50
C ASP A 53 -20.15 -3.31 -11.44
N SER A 54 -20.06 -4.51 -10.85
CA SER A 54 -21.19 -5.41 -10.60
C SER A 54 -22.06 -5.01 -9.40
N ARG A 55 -21.83 -3.84 -8.78
CA ARG A 55 -22.51 -3.33 -7.57
C ARG A 55 -22.38 -4.20 -6.31
N LYS A 56 -21.43 -5.14 -6.27
CA LYS A 56 -21.15 -5.99 -5.10
C LYS A 56 -20.15 -5.30 -4.16
N LEU A 57 -20.57 -4.21 -3.54
CA LEU A 57 -19.67 -3.28 -2.83
C LEU A 57 -18.91 -3.93 -1.67
N ASP A 58 -19.55 -4.78 -0.87
CA ASP A 58 -18.90 -5.46 0.26
C ASP A 58 -17.77 -6.40 -0.19
N MET A 59 -17.95 -7.09 -1.32
CA MET A 59 -16.93 -7.96 -1.88
C MET A 59 -15.84 -7.14 -2.57
N ALA A 60 -16.22 -6.05 -3.24
CA ALA A 60 -15.29 -5.14 -3.90
C ALA A 60 -14.30 -4.53 -2.90
N GLU A 61 -14.79 -4.03 -1.76
CA GLU A 61 -13.95 -3.47 -0.69
C GLU A 61 -12.86 -4.46 -0.27
N ARG A 62 -13.25 -5.69 0.06
CA ARG A 62 -12.33 -6.74 0.52
C ARG A 62 -11.29 -7.09 -0.54
N ALA A 63 -11.70 -7.21 -1.80
CA ALA A 63 -10.79 -7.53 -2.91
C ALA A 63 -9.80 -6.38 -3.18
N LEU A 64 -10.25 -5.12 -3.13
CA LEU A 64 -9.40 -3.94 -3.28
C LEU A 64 -8.40 -3.81 -2.13
N GLN A 65 -8.83 -4.02 -0.89
CA GLN A 65 -7.94 -4.08 0.27
C GLN A 65 -6.91 -5.22 0.15
N ALA A 66 -7.34 -6.40 -0.30
CA ALA A 66 -6.46 -7.53 -0.54
C ALA A 66 -5.42 -7.23 -1.64
N SER A 67 -5.79 -6.47 -2.68
CA SER A 67 -4.85 -6.04 -3.74
C SER A 67 -3.73 -5.16 -3.19
N LEU A 68 -4.07 -4.20 -2.32
CA LEU A 68 -3.10 -3.33 -1.67
C LEU A 68 -2.18 -4.11 -0.72
N PHE A 69 -2.70 -5.14 -0.06
CA PHE A 69 -1.92 -6.01 0.83
C PHE A 69 -0.98 -6.94 0.07
N ALA A 70 -1.47 -7.58 -0.99
CA ALA A 70 -0.66 -8.44 -1.87
C ALA A 70 0.46 -7.68 -2.61
N GLY A 71 0.32 -6.36 -2.70
CA GLY A 71 1.35 -5.45 -3.19
C GLY A 71 1.10 -5.03 -4.63
N LEU A 72 1.06 -3.70 -4.83
CA LEU A 72 0.91 -3.05 -6.13
C LEU A 72 2.14 -2.14 -6.33
N PRO A 73 3.17 -2.59 -7.07
CA PRO A 73 4.39 -1.80 -7.22
C PRO A 73 4.12 -0.49 -7.98
N ASP A 74 3.25 -0.54 -9.00
CA ASP A 74 2.83 0.64 -9.74
C ASP A 74 2.03 1.58 -8.84
N ARG A 75 2.47 2.84 -8.80
CA ARG A 75 1.78 3.93 -8.10
C ARG A 75 0.39 4.19 -8.69
N ARG A 76 0.22 4.00 -10.00
CA ARG A 76 -1.06 4.16 -10.70
C ARG A 76 -2.08 3.12 -10.22
N GLU A 77 -1.65 1.88 -10.08
CA GLU A 77 -2.49 0.78 -9.56
C GLU A 77 -2.88 1.00 -8.10
N ARG A 78 -1.94 1.41 -7.24
CA ARG A 78 -2.24 1.77 -5.85
C ARG A 78 -3.25 2.91 -5.75
N SER A 79 -3.05 3.96 -6.54
CA SER A 79 -3.97 5.10 -6.61
C SER A 79 -5.35 4.67 -7.09
N THR A 80 -5.40 3.77 -8.08
CA THR A 80 -6.66 3.19 -8.59
C THR A 80 -7.38 2.37 -7.52
N ALA A 81 -6.68 1.52 -6.78
CA ALA A 81 -7.27 0.75 -5.68
C ALA A 81 -7.90 1.68 -4.61
N HIS A 82 -7.19 2.74 -4.23
CA HIS A 82 -7.69 3.74 -3.29
C HIS A 82 -8.85 4.58 -3.84
N LYS A 83 -8.87 4.89 -5.14
CA LYS A 83 -10.02 5.53 -5.82
C LYS A 83 -11.30 4.71 -5.65
N TYR A 84 -11.25 3.42 -5.98
CA TYR A 84 -12.44 2.56 -5.88
C TYR A 84 -12.86 2.34 -4.43
N LEU A 85 -11.91 2.21 -3.50
CA LEU A 85 -12.23 2.18 -2.07
C LEU A 85 -12.94 3.46 -1.61
N ALA A 86 -12.47 4.62 -2.06
CA ALA A 86 -13.14 5.89 -1.76
C ALA A 86 -14.59 5.86 -2.26
N PHE A 87 -14.82 5.45 -3.51
CA PHE A 87 -16.18 5.34 -4.05
C PHE A 87 -17.08 4.42 -3.23
N VAL A 88 -16.58 3.26 -2.79
CA VAL A 88 -17.32 2.35 -1.91
C VAL A 88 -17.67 3.02 -0.59
N TYR A 89 -16.70 3.59 0.12
CA TYR A 89 -16.93 4.22 1.42
C TYR A 89 -17.86 5.43 1.34
N CYS A 90 -17.71 6.28 0.32
CA CYS A 90 -18.56 7.45 0.16
C CYS A 90 -20.01 7.04 -0.17
N ALA A 91 -20.22 5.97 -0.95
CA ALA A 91 -21.55 5.43 -1.22
C ALA A 91 -22.23 4.89 0.06
N ASN A 92 -21.44 4.30 0.96
CA ASN A 92 -21.91 3.80 2.25
C ASN A 92 -22.05 4.86 3.36
N LYS A 93 -21.75 6.14 3.05
CA LYS A 93 -21.75 7.28 4.02
C LYS A 93 -20.67 7.15 5.11
N GLU A 94 -19.61 6.40 4.86
CA GLU A 94 -18.45 6.25 5.75
C GLU A 94 -17.45 7.40 5.54
N TRP A 95 -17.87 8.64 5.85
CA TRP A 95 -17.18 9.86 5.45
C TRP A 95 -15.69 9.92 5.83
N ALA A 96 -15.33 9.45 7.03
CA ALA A 96 -13.94 9.44 7.49
C ALA A 96 -13.05 8.55 6.62
N ARG A 97 -13.54 7.37 6.21
CA ARG A 97 -12.81 6.44 5.34
C ARG A 97 -12.82 6.89 3.89
N CYS A 98 -13.93 7.47 3.44
CA CYS A 98 -14.07 8.12 2.14
C CYS A 98 -12.99 9.20 1.93
N ASP A 99 -12.87 10.15 2.87
CA ASP A 99 -11.84 11.19 2.85
C ASP A 99 -10.43 10.58 2.87
N ALA A 100 -10.20 9.62 3.77
CA ALA A 100 -8.88 9.01 3.92
C ALA A 100 -8.45 8.19 2.69
N ALA A 101 -9.38 7.53 2.01
CA ALA A 101 -9.10 6.79 0.78
C ALA A 101 -8.72 7.73 -0.36
N PHE A 102 -9.37 8.90 -0.51
CA PHE A 102 -8.91 9.90 -1.48
C PHE A 102 -7.56 10.49 -1.11
N ASP A 103 -7.34 10.82 0.18
CA ASP A 103 -6.04 11.29 0.64
C ASP A 103 -4.94 10.28 0.26
N ALA A 104 -5.17 8.98 0.48
CA ALA A 104 -4.28 7.89 0.11
C ALA A 104 -4.10 7.72 -1.41
N ALA A 105 -5.14 7.93 -2.22
CA ALA A 105 -5.06 7.88 -3.67
C ALA A 105 -4.09 8.93 -4.23
N PHE A 106 -4.18 10.17 -3.71
CA PHE A 106 -3.24 11.25 -4.03
C PHE A 106 -1.85 11.05 -3.42
N GLU A 107 -1.75 10.30 -2.33
CA GLU A 107 -0.48 9.95 -1.69
C GLU A 107 0.30 8.92 -2.51
N ALA A 108 -0.41 7.93 -3.04
CA ALA A 108 0.15 6.96 -3.98
C ALA A 108 0.59 7.65 -5.28
N ARG A 109 -0.24 8.57 -5.79
CA ARG A 109 -0.03 9.26 -7.06
C ARG A 109 -0.48 10.73 -6.97
N PRO A 110 0.46 11.69 -6.86
CA PRO A 110 0.09 13.11 -6.77
C PRO A 110 -0.66 13.65 -7.99
N SER A 111 -0.44 13.05 -9.17
CA SER A 111 -1.16 13.33 -10.42
C SER A 111 -2.54 12.64 -10.52
N PHE A 112 -3.02 12.01 -9.44
CA PHE A 112 -4.34 11.40 -9.41
C PHE A 112 -5.42 12.44 -9.74
N ALA A 113 -6.32 12.09 -10.65
CA ALA A 113 -7.43 12.93 -11.03
C ALA A 113 -8.63 12.06 -11.39
N LEU A 114 -9.82 12.46 -10.95
CA LEU A 114 -11.09 11.91 -11.42
C LEU A 114 -11.51 12.61 -12.71
N GLU A 115 -12.16 11.86 -13.58
CA GLU A 115 -12.76 12.44 -14.79
C GLU A 115 -14.01 13.25 -14.45
N GLU A 116 -14.39 14.19 -15.32
CA GLU A 116 -15.51 15.11 -15.04
C GLU A 116 -16.84 14.36 -14.84
N TYR A 117 -17.07 13.30 -15.62
CA TYR A 117 -18.25 12.44 -15.47
C TYR A 117 -18.30 11.71 -14.13
N GLU A 118 -17.15 11.45 -13.50
CA GLU A 118 -17.06 10.81 -12.19
C GLU A 118 -17.39 11.77 -11.04
N LEU A 119 -17.45 13.08 -11.31
CA LEU A 119 -17.72 14.12 -10.31
C LEU A 119 -19.15 14.67 -10.37
N GLN A 120 -19.87 14.40 -11.45
CA GLN A 120 -21.20 14.98 -11.66
C GLN A 120 -22.28 14.20 -10.91
N GLY A 121 -22.97 14.85 -9.97
CA GLY A 121 -24.09 14.25 -9.24
C GLY A 121 -23.70 13.11 -8.29
N THR A 122 -22.42 13.00 -7.92
CA THR A 122 -21.89 11.92 -7.11
C THR A 122 -21.68 12.33 -5.64
N PRO A 123 -21.94 11.44 -4.66
CA PRO A 123 -21.78 11.76 -3.23
C PRO A 123 -20.32 11.98 -2.80
N TRP A 124 -19.34 11.53 -3.58
CA TRP A 124 -17.91 11.66 -3.27
C TRP A 124 -17.26 12.93 -3.80
N ARG A 125 -17.99 13.76 -4.56
CA ARG A 125 -17.44 14.96 -5.23
C ARG A 125 -16.73 15.87 -4.23
N GLU A 126 -17.36 16.15 -3.10
CA GLU A 126 -16.81 17.06 -2.08
C GLU A 126 -15.55 16.49 -1.42
N ALA A 127 -15.54 15.20 -1.10
CA ALA A 127 -14.38 14.52 -0.54
C ALA A 127 -13.18 14.55 -1.49
N TYR A 128 -13.41 14.33 -2.79
CA TYR A 128 -12.36 14.45 -3.81
C TYR A 128 -11.79 15.87 -3.88
N LEU A 129 -12.64 16.89 -3.99
CA LEU A 129 -12.21 18.30 -4.07
C LEU A 129 -11.42 18.72 -2.82
N LYS A 130 -11.87 18.26 -1.65
CA LYS A 130 -11.16 18.46 -0.37
C LYS A 130 -9.76 17.82 -0.40
N ALA A 131 -9.64 16.58 -0.84
CA ALA A 131 -8.34 15.89 -0.95
C ALA A 131 -7.42 16.55 -1.99
N GLN A 132 -7.97 16.96 -3.13
CA GLN A 132 -7.25 17.68 -4.20
C GLN A 132 -6.68 19.02 -3.70
N GLY A 133 -7.48 19.80 -2.96
CA GLY A 133 -7.07 21.07 -2.38
C GLY A 133 -5.87 20.96 -1.43
N LYS A 134 -5.77 19.86 -0.67
CA LYS A 134 -4.60 19.58 0.21
C LYS A 134 -3.31 19.31 -0.58
N ARG A 135 -3.40 18.96 -1.86
CA ARG A 135 -2.26 18.52 -2.70
C ARG A 135 -1.69 19.64 -3.57
N GLY A 136 -2.48 20.66 -3.90
CA GLY A 136 -2.03 21.82 -4.70
C GLY A 136 -0.80 22.53 -4.13
N SER A 137 -0.54 22.43 -2.82
CA SER A 137 0.66 22.95 -2.17
C SER A 137 1.90 22.05 -2.28
N ARG A 138 1.73 20.75 -2.58
CA ARG A 138 2.85 19.78 -2.69
C ARG A 138 3.44 19.67 -4.09
N CYS A 139 2.64 19.83 -5.15
CA CYS A 139 3.13 19.75 -6.54
C CYS A 139 3.73 21.08 -7.07
N ASN A 140 3.66 22.16 -6.29
CA ASN A 140 4.28 23.45 -6.61
C ASN A 140 5.65 23.67 -5.94
N ARG A 141 6.19 22.68 -5.21
CA ARG A 141 7.57 22.79 -4.71
C ARG A 141 8.52 22.47 -5.86
N PRO A 142 9.40 23.40 -6.28
CA PRO A 142 10.50 23.02 -7.16
C PRO A 142 11.23 21.87 -6.49
N LEU A 143 11.41 20.76 -7.23
CA LEU A 143 12.36 19.73 -6.84
C LEU A 143 13.66 20.49 -6.56
N HIS A 144 14.03 20.61 -5.29
CA HIS A 144 15.32 21.16 -4.94
C HIS A 144 16.30 20.16 -5.54
N SER A 145 16.82 20.47 -6.72
CA SER A 145 17.98 19.84 -7.27
C SER A 145 19.06 20.05 -6.22
N SER A 146 19.21 19.06 -5.34
CA SER A 146 20.44 18.84 -4.62
C SER A 146 21.44 18.36 -5.66
N ALA A 147 21.76 19.26 -6.60
CA ALA A 147 22.95 19.22 -7.41
C ALA A 147 24.09 19.48 -6.43
N GLY A 148 24.46 18.43 -5.70
CA GLY A 148 25.77 18.33 -5.11
C GLY A 148 26.76 18.51 -6.24
N ASN A 149 27.41 19.67 -6.23
CA ASN A 149 28.56 20.03 -7.03
C ASN A 149 29.53 18.82 -7.16
N PRO A 150 29.78 18.25 -8.35
CA PRO A 150 30.84 17.27 -8.51
C PRO A 150 32.15 18.06 -8.64
N ARG A 151 32.79 18.34 -7.52
CA ARG A 151 34.21 18.72 -7.51
C ARG A 151 35.00 17.63 -6.80
N ASN A 152 35.70 16.87 -7.63
CA ASN A 152 36.86 16.04 -7.34
C ASN A 152 36.71 15.04 -6.19
N ALA A 153 36.27 13.84 -6.54
CA ALA A 153 36.75 12.63 -5.88
C ALA A 153 37.44 11.78 -6.95
N ASP A 154 38.77 11.87 -6.99
CA ASP A 154 39.62 10.88 -7.63
C ASP A 154 39.33 9.52 -7.00
N VAL A 155 38.60 8.66 -7.72
CA VAL A 155 38.46 7.26 -7.35
C VAL A 155 39.45 6.47 -8.19
N ASN A 156 40.58 6.16 -7.56
CA ASN A 156 41.59 5.23 -8.03
C ASN A 156 40.94 3.85 -8.25
N LEU A 157 40.76 3.49 -9.52
CA LEU A 157 40.22 2.20 -9.94
C LEU A 157 41.38 1.20 -10.09
N GLN A 158 41.85 0.64 -8.97
CA GLN A 158 42.73 -0.53 -9.00
C GLN A 158 42.35 -1.53 -7.91
N ASN A 159 42.29 -2.80 -8.33
CA ASN A 159 42.21 -4.04 -7.55
C ASN A 159 40.85 -4.49 -7.03
N PHE A 160 40.04 -5.06 -7.92
CA PHE A 160 39.23 -6.23 -7.57
C PHE A 160 39.92 -7.48 -8.12
N SER A 161 40.61 -8.16 -7.20
CA SER A 161 41.22 -9.47 -7.40
C SER A 161 40.13 -10.53 -7.63
N LEU A 162 40.16 -11.19 -8.78
CA LEU A 162 39.34 -12.36 -9.09
C LEU A 162 40.02 -13.61 -8.52
N ASN A 163 39.74 -13.93 -7.26
CA ASN A 163 40.04 -15.27 -6.71
C ASN A 163 38.71 -15.99 -6.45
N SER A 164 38.12 -16.53 -7.51
CA SER A 164 37.00 -17.48 -7.39
C SER A 164 37.47 -18.84 -7.88
N THR A 165 38.03 -19.64 -6.98
CA THR A 165 38.25 -21.06 -7.21
C THR A 165 36.91 -21.78 -7.10
N VAL A 166 36.35 -22.08 -8.27
CA VAL A 166 35.22 -23.00 -8.42
C VAL A 166 35.67 -24.37 -7.91
N ILE A 167 35.15 -24.77 -6.74
CA ILE A 167 35.29 -26.15 -6.25
C ILE A 167 34.24 -27.00 -6.97
N THR A 168 34.65 -27.59 -8.09
CA THR A 168 34.02 -28.79 -8.64
C THR A 168 34.45 -29.99 -7.83
N ALA A 169 33.53 -30.58 -7.07
CA ALA A 169 33.65 -31.94 -6.58
C ALA A 169 32.31 -32.65 -6.82
N ILE A 170 32.29 -33.41 -7.92
CA ILE A 170 31.24 -34.36 -8.26
C ILE A 170 31.60 -35.65 -7.52
N THR A 171 30.79 -36.05 -6.55
CA THR A 171 30.90 -37.36 -5.90
C THR A 171 29.80 -38.27 -6.47
N PRO A 172 30.14 -39.47 -6.98
CA PRO A 172 29.17 -40.35 -7.62
C PRO A 172 28.29 -41.11 -6.61
N LEU A 173 27.08 -41.42 -7.08
CA LEU A 173 26.08 -42.32 -6.51
C LEU A 173 26.62 -43.76 -6.37
N LEU A 174 26.12 -44.53 -5.39
CA LEU A 174 25.39 -45.81 -5.59
C LEU A 174 24.92 -46.42 -4.22
N PRO A 175 24.04 -47.45 -4.23
CA PRO A 175 22.93 -47.61 -3.29
C PRO A 175 23.14 -48.70 -2.24
N SER A 176 22.29 -48.73 -1.20
CA SER A 176 21.95 -49.96 -0.51
C SER A 176 20.55 -49.92 0.08
N THR A 177 19.68 -50.69 -0.57
CA THR A 177 18.55 -51.43 -0.02
C THR A 177 18.69 -51.78 1.46
N GLY A 178 17.76 -51.32 2.28
CA GLY A 178 17.54 -51.78 3.64
C GLY A 178 16.04 -52.00 3.85
N TYR A 179 15.63 -53.25 3.79
CA TYR A 179 14.26 -53.70 4.03
C TYR A 179 13.85 -53.53 5.49
N LEU A 180 12.57 -53.19 5.67
CA LEU A 180 11.66 -53.53 6.77
C LEU A 180 12.26 -53.85 8.15
N GLN A 181 11.95 -53.01 9.13
CA GLN A 181 11.82 -53.46 10.51
C GLN A 181 10.47 -53.02 11.06
N MET A 182 9.52 -53.95 11.00
CA MET A 182 8.30 -53.94 11.78
C MET A 182 8.69 -54.31 13.21
N SER A 183 8.50 -53.40 14.17
CA SER A 183 8.52 -53.73 15.59
C SER A 183 7.21 -53.32 16.24
N ASN A 184 6.67 -54.27 16.98
CA ASN A 184 5.35 -54.28 17.60
C ASN A 184 5.18 -53.19 18.67
N GLY A 185 3.96 -52.70 18.76
CA GLY A 185 3.21 -52.70 20.02
C GLY A 185 3.66 -51.71 21.09
N ALA A 186 3.28 -50.45 20.93
CA ALA A 186 2.93 -49.60 22.05
C ALA A 186 1.76 -48.72 21.63
N LYS A 187 0.60 -48.89 22.28
CA LYS A 187 -0.52 -47.95 22.20
C LYS A 187 -0.03 -46.58 22.68
N PRO A 188 -0.01 -45.51 21.88
CA PRO A 188 -0.22 -44.19 22.44
C PRO A 188 -1.74 -44.08 22.62
N SER A 189 -2.16 -43.99 23.88
CA SER A 189 -3.48 -43.46 24.23
C SER A 189 -3.71 -42.21 23.38
N VAL A 190 -4.71 -42.27 22.50
CA VAL A 190 -5.30 -41.09 21.90
C VAL A 190 -5.97 -40.36 23.06
N THR A 191 -5.24 -39.45 23.69
CA THR A 191 -5.82 -38.43 24.54
C THR A 191 -6.68 -37.57 23.63
N LEU A 192 -8.00 -37.79 23.67
CA LEU A 192 -8.96 -36.86 23.11
C LEU A 192 -8.74 -35.49 23.76
N GLY A 193 -8.52 -34.47 22.93
CA GLY A 193 -8.73 -33.08 23.33
C GLY A 193 -7.50 -32.16 23.38
N ALA A 194 -6.52 -32.31 22.49
CA ALA A 194 -5.62 -31.19 22.20
C ALA A 194 -6.10 -30.48 20.93
N LYS A 195 -6.77 -29.33 21.10
CA LYS A 195 -6.95 -28.33 20.03
C LYS A 195 -5.58 -28.11 19.37
N PRO A 196 -5.44 -28.11 18.03
CA PRO A 196 -4.15 -27.81 17.41
C PRO A 196 -3.69 -26.46 17.96
N ARG A 197 -2.61 -26.47 18.77
CA ARG A 197 -2.01 -25.26 19.29
C ARG A 197 -1.43 -24.56 18.06
N SER A 198 -2.12 -23.53 17.59
CA SER A 198 -1.52 -22.56 16.68
C SER A 198 -0.21 -22.09 17.30
N ASP A 199 0.88 -22.09 16.54
CA ASP A 199 2.17 -21.56 16.99
C ASP A 199 2.11 -20.05 17.34
N HIS A 200 1.00 -19.40 17.02
CA HIS A 200 0.70 -18.00 17.29
C HIS A 200 0.22 -17.81 18.73
N ASN A 201 0.86 -16.88 19.44
CA ASN A 201 0.48 -16.46 20.79
C ASN A 201 -0.23 -15.10 20.82
N ILE A 202 -0.49 -14.48 19.66
CA ILE A 202 -1.28 -13.24 19.55
C ILE A 202 -2.39 -13.44 18.53
N GLN A 203 -3.62 -13.06 18.91
CA GLN A 203 -4.75 -12.89 18.01
C GLN A 203 -5.11 -11.41 17.88
N ILE A 204 -5.37 -10.94 16.67
CA ILE A 204 -5.73 -9.56 16.37
C ILE A 204 -7.11 -9.53 15.72
N ARG A 205 -8.02 -8.78 16.34
CA ARG A 205 -9.39 -8.57 15.88
C ARG A 205 -9.61 -7.08 15.78
N VAL A 206 -9.46 -6.54 14.58
CA VAL A 206 -9.64 -5.11 14.36
C VAL A 206 -10.74 -4.90 13.33
N PHE A 207 -11.76 -4.13 13.71
CA PHE A 207 -12.83 -3.71 12.84
C PHE A 207 -12.67 -2.21 12.53
N PRO A 208 -12.76 -1.78 11.27
CA PRO A 208 -12.90 -2.59 10.04
C PRO A 208 -11.59 -3.28 9.64
N TRP A 209 -10.46 -2.62 9.90
CA TRP A 209 -9.12 -2.95 9.47
C TRP A 209 -8.14 -1.95 10.12
N ALA A 210 -6.84 -2.27 10.11
CA ALA A 210 -5.75 -1.37 10.49
C ALA A 210 -4.44 -1.78 9.84
N ASN A 211 -3.60 -0.80 9.50
CA ASN A 211 -2.16 -1.01 9.41
C ASN A 211 -1.60 -1.32 10.81
N VAL A 212 -0.94 -2.46 10.94
CA VAL A 212 -0.37 -2.93 12.20
C VAL A 212 1.14 -2.72 12.15
N ASN A 213 1.65 -1.91 13.08
CA ASN A 213 3.09 -1.76 13.30
C ASN A 213 3.45 -2.35 14.66
N LEU A 214 4.50 -3.16 14.71
CA LEU A 214 5.04 -3.73 15.95
C LEU A 214 6.44 -3.19 16.20
N ASN A 215 6.66 -2.58 17.36
CA ASN A 215 7.92 -1.97 17.74
C ASN A 215 8.45 -0.99 16.66
N GLY A 216 7.54 -0.26 16.01
CA GLY A 216 7.84 0.67 14.92
C GLY A 216 8.05 0.01 13.53
N LYS A 217 8.07 -1.32 13.43
CA LYS A 217 8.17 -2.04 12.15
C LYS A 217 6.78 -2.39 11.61
N ARG A 218 6.50 -2.03 10.36
CA ARG A 218 5.24 -2.40 9.69
C ARG A 218 5.14 -3.93 9.53
N LEU A 219 4.09 -4.53 10.07
CA LEU A 219 3.82 -5.97 9.95
C LEU A 219 2.83 -6.28 8.83
N GLY A 220 1.82 -5.43 8.62
CA GLY A 220 0.80 -5.67 7.59
C GLY A 220 -0.48 -4.90 7.84
N VAL A 221 -1.59 -5.37 7.27
CA VAL A 221 -2.93 -4.89 7.59
C VAL A 221 -3.82 -6.02 8.10
N THR A 222 -4.70 -5.73 9.04
CA THR A 222 -5.89 -6.58 9.29
C THR A 222 -6.94 -6.29 8.21
N PRO A 223 -7.87 -7.21 7.84
CA PRO A 223 -8.09 -8.54 8.39
C PRO A 223 -7.11 -9.67 8.00
N PRO A 224 -6.33 -9.69 6.90
CA PRO A 224 -5.52 -10.88 6.58
C PRO A 224 -4.47 -11.20 7.65
N LEU A 225 -4.00 -10.20 8.39
CA LEU A 225 -3.18 -10.38 9.59
C LEU A 225 -4.07 -10.57 10.83
N THR A 226 -4.57 -11.79 11.06
CA THR A 226 -5.37 -12.12 12.27
C THR A 226 -4.56 -12.70 13.41
N GLU A 227 -3.38 -13.25 13.14
CA GLU A 227 -2.57 -13.96 14.13
C GLU A 227 -1.08 -13.67 13.93
N MET A 228 -0.30 -13.69 15.00
CA MET A 228 1.16 -13.59 14.93
C MET A 228 1.84 -14.26 16.12
N LYS A 229 3.13 -14.56 15.96
CA LYS A 229 3.99 -15.09 17.01
C LYS A 229 4.97 -14.02 17.48
N LEU A 230 4.94 -13.70 18.76
CA LEU A 230 5.87 -12.79 19.42
C LEU A 230 6.73 -13.52 20.45
N PRO A 231 8.03 -13.18 20.59
CA PRO A 231 8.84 -13.69 21.67
C PRO A 231 8.33 -13.17 23.03
N ALA A 232 8.74 -13.83 24.11
CA ALA A 232 8.44 -13.33 25.46
C ALA A 232 9.11 -11.96 25.66
N GLY A 233 8.39 -11.02 26.28
CA GLY A 233 8.87 -9.66 26.51
C GLY A 233 7.79 -8.59 26.31
N SER A 234 8.22 -7.32 26.38
CA SER A 234 7.34 -6.17 26.17
C SER A 234 7.40 -5.71 24.72
N HIS A 235 6.24 -5.64 24.07
CA HIS A 235 6.09 -5.19 22.69
C HIS A 235 5.09 -4.04 22.60
N THR A 236 5.36 -3.07 21.74
CA THR A 236 4.42 -1.98 21.43
C THR A 236 3.79 -2.23 20.08
N ILE A 237 2.47 -2.20 20.02
CA ILE A 237 1.70 -2.33 18.78
C ILE A 237 0.93 -1.03 18.50
N ASP A 238 1.10 -0.50 17.29
CA ASP A 238 0.35 0.65 16.80
C ASP A 238 -0.65 0.15 15.73
N LEU A 239 -1.92 0.44 15.95
CA LEU A 239 -3.02 0.16 15.04
C LEU A 239 -3.43 1.47 14.36
N ILE A 240 -3.28 1.54 13.04
CA ILE A 240 -3.51 2.75 12.26
C ILE A 240 -4.55 2.46 11.19
N ASN A 241 -5.75 3.02 11.35
CA ASN A 241 -6.75 3.05 10.30
C ASN A 241 -6.84 4.49 9.75
N PRO A 242 -6.53 4.75 8.46
CA PRO A 242 -6.64 6.07 7.87
C PRO A 242 -8.01 6.71 8.14
N GLY A 243 -8.01 7.96 8.60
CA GLY A 243 -9.21 8.68 9.01
C GLY A 243 -9.57 8.53 10.50
N PHE A 244 -8.83 7.72 11.26
CA PHE A 244 -9.00 7.52 12.70
C PHE A 244 -7.71 7.87 13.48
N GLU A 245 -7.86 8.03 14.80
CA GLU A 245 -6.72 8.22 15.70
C GLU A 245 -5.88 6.94 15.78
N THR A 246 -4.56 7.09 15.87
CA THR A 246 -3.66 5.94 16.04
C THR A 246 -3.80 5.35 17.42
N VAL A 247 -4.08 4.04 17.50
CA VAL A 247 -4.21 3.33 18.77
C VAL A 247 -2.94 2.57 19.09
N ARG A 248 -2.24 3.01 20.14
CA ARG A 248 -1.03 2.37 20.67
C ARG A 248 -1.36 1.48 21.87
N LYS A 249 -0.92 0.22 21.83
CA LYS A 249 -1.04 -0.73 22.95
C LYS A 249 0.31 -1.33 23.31
N THR A 250 0.53 -1.58 24.59
CA THR A 250 1.71 -2.30 25.08
C THR A 250 1.30 -3.71 25.48
N LEU A 251 1.93 -4.70 24.87
CA LEU A 251 1.70 -6.13 25.10
C LEU A 251 2.84 -6.67 25.96
N LYS A 252 2.51 -7.34 27.06
CA LYS A 252 3.46 -8.14 27.83
C LYS A 252 3.21 -9.60 27.49
N VAL A 253 4.15 -10.20 26.78
CA VAL A 253 4.03 -11.56 26.26
C VAL A 253 4.79 -12.50 27.19
N ASP A 254 4.07 -13.45 27.76
CA ASP A 254 4.63 -14.58 28.52
C ASP A 254 4.59 -15.87 27.68
N HIS A 255 5.36 -16.89 28.07
CA HIS A 255 5.60 -18.09 27.25
C HIS A 255 4.35 -18.96 27.00
N ASP A 256 3.31 -18.85 27.82
CA ASP A 256 2.14 -19.75 27.80
C ASP A 256 0.79 -19.04 27.60
N GLU A 257 0.77 -17.72 27.42
CA GLU A 257 -0.48 -16.95 27.26
C GLU A 257 -0.72 -16.54 25.80
N THR A 258 -1.96 -16.76 25.33
CA THR A 258 -2.42 -16.19 24.06
C THR A 258 -3.12 -14.86 24.31
N ILE A 259 -2.54 -13.76 23.81
CA ILE A 259 -3.09 -12.42 23.99
C ILE A 259 -4.01 -12.09 22.82
N THR A 260 -5.25 -11.68 23.12
CA THR A 260 -6.18 -11.20 22.11
C THR A 260 -6.26 -9.67 22.12
N ILE A 261 -5.95 -9.07 20.99
CA ILE A 261 -5.99 -7.63 20.77
C ILE A 261 -7.25 -7.32 19.97
N THR A 262 -8.27 -6.82 20.65
CA THR A 262 -9.50 -6.34 19.99
C THR A 262 -9.50 -4.82 19.93
N HIS A 263 -9.85 -4.27 18.78
CA HIS A 263 -10.16 -2.85 18.64
C HIS A 263 -11.20 -2.62 17.56
N ASP A 264 -12.15 -1.73 17.84
CA ASP A 264 -13.17 -1.32 16.90
C ASP A 264 -13.02 0.19 16.71
N PHE A 265 -12.70 0.61 15.48
CA PHE A 265 -12.54 2.02 15.12
C PHE A 265 -13.89 2.74 14.96
N ASP A 266 -14.97 2.00 14.73
CA ASP A 266 -16.33 2.55 14.56
C ASP A 266 -17.10 2.61 15.88
N ALA A 267 -16.64 1.89 16.91
CA ALA A 267 -17.21 1.97 18.25
C ALA A 267 -17.03 3.39 18.82
N ARG A 268 -18.08 4.21 18.71
CA ARG A 268 -18.23 5.52 19.35
C ARG A 268 -19.47 5.51 20.24
#